data_AF-A0A067FVU8-F1
#
_entry.id   AF-A0A067FVU8-F1
#
_cell.length_a   1.000
_cell.length_b   1.000
_cell.length_c   1.000
_cell.angle_alpha   90.00
_cell.angle_beta   90.00
_cell.angle_gamma   90.00
#
_symmetry.space_group_name_H-M   'P 1'
#
loop_
_entity.id
_entity.type
_entity.pdbx_description
1 polymer ?
#
loop_
_entity_poly.entity_id
_entity_poly.type
_entity_poly.pdbx_seq_one_letter_code
_entity_poly.pdbx_strand_id
1 'polypeptide(L)'
;SSAQELEKLRSVLSSWGCFQAINHGIEPAFLDKVKAVGRQFFALPAEEKNKYARDIAIGFEGYANHIINGEEQAFDWIDRLYLITGPEDRKQLKFWPENPESFRKILEEYNAKMVKLNEFLLKAIGLALNLEENCFLDMYGEEATMIAVYNLYPPCPRPDLAIGLKPHADGTAFTYLLQDKEVEGLQVLKDNQWYRVPVIPEAFVINVGDQIE
;
A
#
# COMPACT_ATOMS: atom_id res chain seq x y z
N SER A 1 0.34 -13.81 24.65
CA SER A 1 1.46 -14.73 24.34
C SER A 1 1.51 -14.98 22.84
N SER A 2 2.61 -15.51 22.29
CA SER A 2 2.71 -15.82 20.84
C SER A 2 1.52 -16.66 20.34
N ALA A 3 1.12 -17.70 21.08
CA ALA A 3 -0.03 -18.54 20.74
C ALA A 3 -1.37 -17.77 20.68
N GLN A 4 -1.58 -16.78 21.55
CA GLN A 4 -2.80 -15.96 21.52
C GLN A 4 -2.82 -15.02 20.30
N GLU A 5 -1.68 -14.49 19.88
CA GLU A 5 -1.60 -13.64 18.69
C GLU A 5 -1.78 -14.46 17.40
N LEU A 6 -1.24 -15.69 17.35
CA LEU A 6 -1.50 -16.61 16.24
C LEU A 6 -2.99 -16.97 16.11
N GLU A 7 -3.70 -17.18 17.23
CA GLU A 7 -5.13 -17.47 17.19
C GLU A 7 -5.95 -16.26 16.70
N LYS A 8 -5.59 -15.04 17.14
CA LYS A 8 -6.19 -13.80 16.61
C LYS A 8 -5.93 -13.65 15.12
N LEU A 9 -4.69 -13.91 14.67
CA LEU A 9 -4.31 -13.86 13.27
C LEU A 9 -5.13 -14.85 12.45
N ARG A 10 -5.21 -16.11 12.88
CA ARG A 10 -6.06 -17.13 12.24
C ARG A 10 -7.52 -16.66 12.15
N SER A 11 -8.07 -16.18 13.26
CA SER A 11 -9.46 -15.72 13.33
C SER A 11 -9.74 -14.58 12.36
N VAL A 12 -8.86 -13.58 12.27
CA VAL A 12 -9.07 -12.42 11.41
C VAL A 12 -8.87 -12.73 9.93
N LEU A 13 -7.93 -13.61 9.58
CA LEU A 13 -7.75 -14.11 8.21
C LEU A 13 -9.01 -14.82 7.70
N SER A 14 -9.65 -15.65 8.52
CA SER A 14 -10.85 -16.39 8.11
C SER A 14 -12.17 -15.60 8.17
N SER A 15 -12.19 -14.42 8.81
CA SER A 15 -13.45 -13.70 9.06
C SER A 15 -13.52 -12.28 8.53
N TRP A 16 -12.37 -11.64 8.28
CA TRP A 16 -12.30 -10.27 7.78
C TRP A 16 -11.39 -10.11 6.57
N GLY A 17 -10.33 -10.91 6.44
CA GLY A 17 -9.34 -10.74 5.37
C GLY A 17 -8.48 -9.47 5.50
N CYS A 18 -8.68 -8.67 6.55
CA CYS A 18 -7.88 -7.50 6.86
C CYS A 18 -7.80 -7.22 8.37
N PHE A 19 -6.71 -6.61 8.82
CA PHE A 19 -6.47 -6.29 10.22
C PHE A 19 -5.52 -5.10 10.39
N GLN A 20 -5.47 -4.52 11.59
CA GLN A 20 -4.49 -3.48 11.92
C GLN A 20 -3.34 -4.07 12.75
N ALA A 21 -2.11 -3.89 12.28
CA ALA A 21 -0.91 -4.32 12.95
C ALA A 21 -0.23 -3.15 13.66
N ILE A 22 -0.03 -3.30 14.98
CA ILE A 22 0.74 -2.40 15.84
C ILE A 22 1.98 -3.12 16.37
N ASN A 23 2.95 -2.38 16.91
CA ASN A 23 4.20 -2.96 17.42
C ASN A 23 4.97 -3.79 16.37
N HIS A 24 4.86 -3.43 15.08
CA HIS A 24 5.50 -4.09 13.95
C HIS A 24 7.03 -3.81 13.85
N GLY A 25 7.59 -3.06 14.80
CA GLY A 25 9.04 -2.84 14.90
C GLY A 25 9.64 -1.76 13.98
N ILE A 26 8.81 -1.01 13.26
CA ILE A 26 9.26 0.15 12.47
C ILE A 26 9.10 1.41 13.32
N GLU A 27 10.15 2.21 13.44
CA GLU A 27 10.14 3.42 14.26
C GLU A 27 9.08 4.43 13.77
N PRO A 28 8.27 5.00 14.68
CA PRO A 28 7.26 6.01 14.32
C PRO A 28 7.83 7.21 13.58
N ALA A 29 8.98 7.71 14.03
CA ALA A 29 9.67 8.83 13.42
C ALA A 29 10.11 8.53 11.97
N PHE A 30 10.36 7.26 11.65
CA PHE A 30 10.66 6.84 10.28
C PHE A 30 9.41 6.80 9.40
N LEU A 31 8.28 6.28 9.90
CA LEU A 31 6.99 6.31 9.19
C LEU A 31 6.55 7.74 8.86
N ASP A 32 6.84 8.68 9.75
CA ASP A 32 6.58 10.10 9.49
C ASP A 32 7.41 10.67 8.34
N LYS A 33 8.67 10.23 8.20
CA LYS A 33 9.50 10.59 7.04
C LYS A 33 8.94 10.00 5.74
N VAL A 34 8.46 8.75 5.76
CA VAL A 34 7.82 8.08 4.60
C VAL A 34 6.60 8.88 4.12
N LYS A 35 5.72 9.29 5.04
CA LYS A 35 4.59 10.16 4.70
C LYS A 35 5.04 11.54 4.22
N ALA A 36 6.07 12.12 4.87
CA ALA A 36 6.55 13.45 4.52
C ALA A 36 7.10 13.52 3.09
N VAL A 37 7.89 12.54 2.64
CA VAL A 37 8.42 12.55 1.26
C VAL A 37 7.32 12.41 0.21
N GLY A 38 6.28 11.61 0.48
CA GLY A 38 5.10 11.53 -0.38
C GLY A 38 4.38 12.86 -0.48
N ARG A 39 4.12 13.52 0.66
CA ARG A 39 3.49 14.85 0.71
C ARG A 39 4.31 15.92 -0.01
N GLN A 40 5.63 15.92 0.20
CA GLN A 40 6.55 16.83 -0.46
C GLN A 40 6.54 16.64 -1.97
N PHE A 41 6.60 15.40 -2.46
CA PHE A 41 6.49 15.10 -3.89
C PHE A 41 5.19 15.62 -4.47
N PHE A 42 4.05 15.33 -3.84
CA PHE A 42 2.74 15.76 -4.36
C PHE A 42 2.51 17.27 -4.31
N ALA A 43 3.19 17.98 -3.41
CA ALA A 43 3.19 19.44 -3.31
C ALA A 43 4.04 20.14 -4.39
N LEU A 44 4.85 19.39 -5.16
CA LEU A 44 5.61 19.96 -6.27
C LEU A 44 4.68 20.48 -7.39
N PRO A 45 5.15 21.46 -8.19
CA PRO A 45 4.46 21.88 -9.40
C PRO A 45 4.16 20.70 -10.34
N ALA A 46 3.06 20.78 -11.10
CA ALA A 46 2.66 19.73 -12.03
C ALA A 46 3.78 19.38 -13.02
N GLU A 47 4.53 20.38 -13.51
CA GLU A 47 5.68 20.19 -14.40
C GLU A 47 6.76 19.27 -13.81
N GLU A 48 7.04 19.41 -12.51
CA GLU A 48 8.02 18.56 -11.81
C GLU A 48 7.50 17.14 -11.62
N LYS A 49 6.23 16.98 -11.25
CA LYS A 49 5.60 15.65 -11.09
C LYS A 49 5.48 14.90 -12.42
N ASN A 50 5.17 15.62 -13.50
CA ASN A 50 5.00 15.07 -14.84
C ASN A 50 6.31 14.53 -15.45
N LYS A 51 7.49 14.86 -14.90
CA LYS A 51 8.76 14.20 -15.27
C LYS A 51 8.73 12.70 -15.00
N TYR A 52 7.90 12.27 -14.05
CA TYR A 52 7.71 10.88 -13.66
C TYR A 52 6.40 10.30 -14.18
N ALA A 53 5.73 10.96 -15.14
CA ALA A 53 4.42 10.56 -15.63
C ALA A 53 4.41 9.10 -16.11
N ARG A 54 3.31 8.40 -15.82
CA ARG A 54 3.07 7.05 -16.30
C ARG A 54 3.06 7.04 -17.82
N ASP A 55 3.86 6.16 -18.40
CA ASP A 55 3.77 5.81 -19.81
C ASP A 55 2.94 4.53 -19.97
N ILE A 56 1.69 4.71 -20.40
CA ILE A 56 0.73 3.61 -20.59
C ILE A 56 1.18 2.58 -21.64
N ALA A 57 2.09 2.93 -22.55
CA ALA A 57 2.64 2.00 -23.53
C ALA A 57 3.72 1.10 -22.93
N ILE A 58 4.34 1.51 -21.82
CA ILE A 58 5.43 0.79 -21.16
C ILE A 58 4.90 -0.04 -19.98
N GLY A 59 3.95 0.50 -19.21
CA GLY A 59 3.41 -0.20 -18.05
C GLY A 59 2.61 0.68 -17.10
N PHE A 60 2.51 0.25 -15.83
CA PHE A 60 1.70 0.92 -14.82
C PHE A 60 2.48 1.84 -13.87
N GLU A 61 3.82 1.79 -13.88
CA GLU A 61 4.67 2.64 -13.05
C GLU A 61 4.60 4.12 -13.44
N GLY A 62 4.93 4.99 -12.50
CA GLY A 62 4.94 6.44 -12.66
C GLY A 62 3.77 7.16 -12.02
N TYR A 63 3.84 8.49 -12.10
CA TYR A 63 2.83 9.43 -11.65
C TYR A 63 1.66 9.43 -12.64
N ALA A 64 0.46 9.20 -12.12
CA ALA A 64 -0.78 9.33 -12.85
C ALA A 64 -1.69 10.31 -12.11
N ASN A 65 -2.21 11.28 -12.84
CA ASN A 65 -3.29 12.14 -12.38
C ASN A 65 -4.57 11.79 -13.13
N HIS A 66 -5.67 12.34 -12.66
CA HIS A 66 -7.02 12.18 -13.19
C HIS A 66 -7.25 12.75 -14.60
N ILE A 67 -6.23 13.32 -15.26
CA ILE A 67 -6.37 14.02 -16.54
C ILE A 67 -5.92 13.09 -17.68
N ILE A 68 -6.75 12.10 -18.00
CA ILE A 68 -6.64 11.38 -19.29
C ILE A 68 -7.90 11.69 -20.10
N ASN A 69 -7.67 12.35 -21.23
CA ASN A 69 -8.69 12.83 -22.17
C ASN A 69 -9.59 11.70 -22.70
N GLY A 70 -10.90 11.95 -22.68
CA GLY A 70 -11.85 11.35 -23.60
C GLY A 70 -12.73 10.24 -23.02
N GLU A 71 -14.02 10.56 -22.91
CA GLU A 71 -15.17 9.68 -22.70
C GLU A 71 -15.62 9.42 -21.24
N GLU A 72 -16.93 9.21 -21.12
CA GLU A 72 -17.81 9.28 -19.93
C GLU A 72 -17.53 8.21 -18.86
N GLN A 73 -16.29 8.05 -18.43
CA GLN A 73 -15.93 7.14 -17.36
C GLN A 73 -15.88 7.90 -16.02
N ALA A 74 -16.56 7.40 -14.99
CA ALA A 74 -16.43 7.95 -13.65
C ALA A 74 -14.97 7.75 -13.19
N PHE A 75 -14.22 8.83 -12.96
CA PHE A 75 -12.82 8.76 -12.54
C PHE A 75 -12.71 8.70 -11.00
N ASP A 76 -11.70 8.00 -10.52
CA ASP A 76 -11.30 8.04 -9.11
C ASP A 76 -10.78 9.44 -8.75
N TRP A 77 -11.17 9.99 -7.59
CA TRP A 77 -10.72 11.30 -7.11
C TRP A 77 -9.36 11.18 -6.41
N ILE A 78 -8.33 10.84 -7.19
CA ILE A 78 -7.01 10.48 -6.68
C ILE A 78 -5.88 10.79 -7.68
N ASP A 79 -4.75 11.24 -7.13
CA ASP A 79 -3.47 11.29 -7.80
C ASP A 79 -2.59 10.15 -7.25
N ARG A 80 -1.88 9.41 -8.11
CA ARG A 80 -1.10 8.24 -7.69
C ARG A 80 0.32 8.27 -8.23
N LEU A 81 1.25 7.72 -7.45
CA LEU A 81 2.60 7.39 -7.89
C LEU A 81 2.84 5.90 -7.62
N TYR A 82 3.02 5.12 -8.69
CA TYR A 82 3.29 3.69 -8.63
C TYR A 82 4.75 3.41 -8.91
N LEU A 83 5.41 2.66 -8.03
CA LEU A 83 6.84 2.34 -8.15
C LEU A 83 7.07 0.87 -7.85
N ILE A 84 7.72 0.15 -8.75
CA ILE A 84 8.28 -1.17 -8.45
C ILE A 84 9.52 -0.94 -7.59
N THR A 85 9.54 -1.59 -6.42
CA THR A 85 10.56 -1.48 -5.38
C THR A 85 11.40 -2.74 -5.20
N GLY A 86 11.01 -3.82 -5.87
CA GLY A 86 11.79 -5.05 -5.94
C GLY A 86 11.13 -6.07 -6.86
N PRO A 87 11.89 -7.05 -7.36
CA PRO A 87 13.35 -7.21 -7.24
C PRO A 87 14.15 -6.11 -7.99
N GLU A 88 15.46 -6.00 -7.72
CA GLU A 88 16.33 -4.88 -8.17
C GLU A 88 16.35 -4.71 -9.69
N ASP A 89 16.40 -5.83 -10.41
CA ASP A 89 16.42 -5.89 -11.88
C ASP A 89 15.12 -5.41 -12.53
N ARG A 90 14.01 -5.37 -11.78
CA ARG A 90 12.70 -4.85 -12.24
C ARG A 90 12.48 -3.38 -11.91
N LYS A 91 13.36 -2.73 -11.14
CA LYS A 91 13.20 -1.32 -10.77
C LYS A 91 13.42 -0.40 -11.97
N GLN A 92 12.43 0.44 -12.27
CA GLN A 92 12.58 1.49 -13.28
C GLN A 92 12.84 2.85 -12.63
N LEU A 93 14.11 3.14 -12.31
CA LEU A 93 14.52 4.36 -11.60
C LEU A 93 14.11 5.67 -12.27
N LYS A 94 13.84 5.66 -13.58
CA LYS A 94 13.28 6.82 -14.31
C LYS A 94 11.95 7.32 -13.73
N PHE A 95 11.16 6.45 -13.10
CA PHE A 95 9.89 6.82 -12.46
C PHE A 95 10.06 7.24 -10.99
N TRP A 96 11.23 7.01 -10.40
CA TRP A 96 11.48 7.30 -8.99
C TRP A 96 11.84 8.77 -8.79
N PRO A 97 11.06 9.53 -7.99
CA PRO A 97 11.32 10.94 -7.75
C PRO A 97 12.71 11.23 -7.20
N GLU A 98 13.35 12.27 -7.73
CA GLU A 98 14.61 12.84 -7.22
C GLU A 98 14.38 14.08 -6.36
N ASN A 99 13.16 14.62 -6.41
CA ASN A 99 12.71 15.71 -5.57
C ASN A 99 11.46 15.24 -4.80
N PRO A 100 11.46 15.25 -3.45
CA PRO A 100 12.56 15.66 -2.57
C PRO A 100 13.80 14.77 -2.66
N GLU A 101 15.00 15.33 -2.42
CA GLU A 101 16.28 14.61 -2.51
C GLU A 101 16.32 13.32 -1.67
N SER A 102 15.59 13.31 -0.56
CA SER A 102 15.50 12.16 0.34
C SER A 102 14.53 11.06 -0.12
N PHE A 103 13.74 11.28 -1.18
CA PHE A 103 12.64 10.38 -1.57
C PHE A 103 13.14 8.95 -1.82
N ARG A 104 14.10 8.76 -2.73
CA ARG A 104 14.61 7.43 -3.11
C ARG A 104 15.18 6.69 -1.91
N LYS A 105 16.03 7.35 -1.14
CA LYS A 105 16.67 6.77 0.05
C LYS A 105 15.65 6.31 1.09
N ILE A 106 14.64 7.12 1.37
CA ILE A 106 13.58 6.77 2.32
C ILE A 106 12.73 5.62 1.80
N LEU A 107 12.41 5.61 0.49
CA LEU A 107 11.66 4.52 -0.12
C LEU A 107 12.43 3.20 -0.10
N GLU A 108 13.74 3.20 -0.39
CA GLU A 108 14.59 2.02 -0.30
C GLU A 108 14.65 1.47 1.13
N GLU A 109 14.88 2.34 2.12
CA GLU A 109 14.92 1.93 3.52
C GLU A 109 13.54 1.39 3.96
N TYR A 110 12.45 2.02 3.53
CA TYR A 110 11.10 1.57 3.83
C TYR A 110 10.83 0.21 3.21
N ASN A 111 11.15 0.00 1.94
CA ASN A 111 11.00 -1.29 1.27
C ASN A 111 11.79 -2.40 2.00
N ALA A 112 13.03 -2.14 2.40
CA ALA A 112 13.83 -3.11 3.14
C ALA A 112 13.20 -3.51 4.49
N LYS A 113 12.50 -2.60 5.17
CA LYS A 113 11.73 -2.92 6.39
C LYS A 113 10.44 -3.67 6.06
N MET A 114 9.76 -3.32 4.96
CA MET A 114 8.54 -4.00 4.52
C MET A 114 8.78 -5.43 4.07
N VAL A 115 9.90 -5.72 3.40
CA VAL A 115 10.31 -7.09 3.05
C VAL A 115 10.43 -7.96 4.31
N LYS A 116 11.12 -7.48 5.34
CA LYS A 116 11.27 -8.20 6.62
C LYS A 116 9.93 -8.40 7.34
N LEU A 117 9.06 -7.37 7.32
CA LEU A 117 7.73 -7.48 7.90
C LEU A 117 6.87 -8.50 7.14
N ASN A 118 6.99 -8.55 5.82
CA ASN A 118 6.29 -9.50 4.97
C ASN A 118 6.76 -10.94 5.21
N GLU A 119 8.07 -11.17 5.27
CA GLU A 119 8.63 -12.48 5.64
C GLU A 119 8.11 -12.95 7.01
N PHE A 120 8.11 -12.05 8.00
CA PHE A 120 7.57 -12.35 9.33
C PHE A 120 6.08 -12.73 9.27
N LEU A 121 5.28 -11.97 8.52
CA LEU A 121 3.85 -12.22 8.41
C LEU A 121 3.57 -13.56 7.72
N LEU A 122 4.22 -13.84 6.59
CA LEU A 122 4.06 -15.10 5.85
C LEU A 122 4.34 -16.31 6.75
N LYS A 123 5.40 -16.24 7.58
CA LYS A 123 5.73 -17.28 8.56
C LYS A 123 4.67 -17.40 9.65
N ALA A 124 4.23 -16.27 10.20
CA ALA A 124 3.18 -16.26 11.21
C ALA A 124 1.87 -16.85 10.69
N ILE A 125 1.54 -16.66 9.42
CA ILE A 125 0.35 -17.24 8.78
C ILE A 125 0.50 -18.76 8.63
N GLY A 126 1.68 -19.25 8.20
CA GLY A 126 1.99 -20.69 8.17
C GLY A 126 1.71 -21.35 9.52
N LEU A 127 2.26 -20.76 10.59
CA LEU A 127 2.04 -21.24 11.96
C LEU A 127 0.57 -21.11 12.41
N ALA A 128 -0.09 -19.99 12.13
CA ALA A 128 -1.48 -19.75 12.52
C ALA A 128 -2.45 -20.76 11.89
N LEU A 129 -2.13 -21.26 10.69
CA LEU A 129 -2.90 -22.27 9.97
C LEU A 129 -2.47 -23.71 10.28
N ASN A 130 -1.55 -23.91 11.23
CA ASN A 130 -0.94 -25.21 11.55
C ASN A 130 -0.26 -25.88 10.34
N LEU A 131 0.38 -25.08 9.49
CA LEU A 131 1.21 -25.52 8.37
C LEU A 131 2.71 -25.42 8.74
N GLU A 132 3.58 -25.86 7.84
CA GLU A 132 5.01 -25.62 7.96
C GLU A 132 5.29 -24.11 7.94
N GLU A 133 6.23 -23.64 8.77
CA GLU A 133 6.47 -22.21 9.01
C GLU A 133 6.74 -21.46 7.71
N ASN A 134 7.55 -22.02 6.81
CA ASN A 134 7.96 -21.34 5.59
C ASN A 134 7.03 -21.61 4.40
N CYS A 135 5.94 -22.36 4.57
CA CYS A 135 5.08 -22.77 3.47
C CYS A 135 4.65 -21.61 2.56
N PHE A 136 4.19 -20.50 3.14
CA PHE A 136 3.83 -19.30 2.36
C PHE A 136 5.03 -18.50 1.88
N LEU A 137 6.13 -18.50 2.62
CA LEU A 137 7.36 -17.81 2.22
C LEU A 137 7.98 -18.48 0.98
N ASP A 138 8.02 -19.80 0.97
CA ASP A 138 8.52 -20.61 -0.15
C ASP A 138 7.63 -20.48 -1.39
N MET A 139 6.30 -20.37 -1.20
CA MET A 139 5.36 -20.08 -2.29
C MET A 139 5.51 -18.66 -2.84
N TYR A 140 5.76 -17.67 -1.97
CA TYR A 140 5.99 -16.29 -2.37
C TYR A 140 7.26 -16.15 -3.21
N GLY A 141 8.31 -16.89 -2.84
CA GLY A 141 9.56 -16.99 -3.58
C GLY A 141 10.43 -15.73 -3.53
N GLU A 142 11.62 -15.81 -4.13
CA GLU A 142 12.61 -14.73 -4.13
C GLU A 142 12.35 -13.66 -5.21
N GLU A 143 11.48 -13.96 -6.19
CA GLU A 143 11.18 -13.07 -7.33
C GLU A 143 9.87 -12.28 -7.19
N ALA A 144 9.29 -12.30 -5.99
CA ALA A 144 8.04 -11.59 -5.73
C ALA A 144 8.20 -10.08 -5.95
N THR A 145 7.26 -9.50 -6.68
CA THR A 145 7.31 -8.07 -7.02
C THR A 145 6.77 -7.24 -5.87
N MET A 146 7.60 -6.32 -5.36
CA MET A 146 7.22 -5.37 -4.34
C MET A 146 6.85 -4.04 -5.00
N ILE A 147 5.68 -3.51 -4.68
CA ILE A 147 5.17 -2.26 -5.26
C ILE A 147 4.87 -1.27 -4.14
N ALA A 148 5.40 -0.06 -4.27
CA ALA A 148 4.99 1.06 -3.43
C ALA A 148 4.03 1.96 -4.21
N VAL A 149 2.91 2.29 -3.59
CA VAL A 149 1.90 3.19 -4.15
C VAL A 149 1.70 4.35 -3.19
N TYR A 150 1.95 5.56 -3.65
CA TYR A 150 1.57 6.77 -2.93
C TYR A 150 0.27 7.29 -3.51
N ASN A 151 -0.73 7.45 -2.66
CA ASN A 151 -2.07 7.90 -3.00
C ASN A 151 -2.33 9.27 -2.37
N LEU A 152 -2.64 10.27 -3.19
CA LEU A 152 -3.10 11.58 -2.74
C LEU A 152 -4.57 11.74 -3.10
N TYR A 153 -5.40 11.99 -2.11
CA TYR A 153 -6.82 12.32 -2.28
C TYR A 153 -7.02 13.82 -2.04
N PRO A 154 -7.12 14.66 -3.08
CA PRO A 154 -7.36 16.09 -2.90
C PRO A 154 -8.73 16.34 -2.25
N PRO A 155 -8.93 17.44 -1.51
CA PRO A 155 -10.25 17.84 -1.04
C PRO A 155 -11.26 17.89 -2.20
N CYS A 156 -12.39 17.23 -2.04
CA CYS A 156 -13.45 17.21 -3.05
C CYS A 156 -14.57 18.19 -2.67
N PRO A 157 -15.00 19.10 -3.57
CA PRO A 157 -16.09 20.02 -3.29
C PRO A 157 -17.47 19.33 -3.25
N ARG A 158 -17.59 18.13 -3.83
CA ARG A 158 -18.81 17.32 -3.90
C ARG A 158 -18.53 15.86 -3.53
N PRO A 159 -18.17 15.58 -2.26
CA PRO A 159 -17.84 14.23 -1.81
C PRO A 159 -19.05 13.28 -1.87
N ASP A 160 -20.27 13.81 -1.99
CA ASP A 160 -21.50 13.05 -2.23
C ASP A 160 -21.62 12.49 -3.66
N LEU A 161 -20.82 13.00 -4.60
CA LEU A 161 -20.83 12.60 -6.01
C LEU A 161 -19.50 12.00 -6.48
N ALA A 162 -18.47 11.96 -5.63
CA ALA A 162 -17.15 11.47 -5.97
C ALA A 162 -16.72 10.34 -5.04
N ILE A 163 -15.87 9.46 -5.54
CA ILE A 163 -15.22 8.42 -4.76
C ILE A 163 -13.71 8.54 -4.92
N GLY A 164 -12.97 8.47 -3.81
CA GLY A 164 -11.51 8.55 -3.86
C GLY A 164 -10.92 7.38 -4.63
N LEU A 165 -11.36 6.17 -4.31
CA LEU A 165 -11.00 4.95 -5.01
C LEU A 165 -12.20 4.00 -5.00
N LYS A 166 -12.61 3.55 -6.18
CA LYS A 166 -13.74 2.63 -6.34
C LYS A 166 -13.58 1.33 -5.52
N PRO A 167 -14.70 0.68 -5.14
CA PRO A 167 -14.66 -0.65 -4.55
C PRO A 167 -13.88 -1.64 -5.42
N HIS A 168 -12.93 -2.35 -4.82
CA HIS A 168 -12.12 -3.39 -5.46
C HIS A 168 -11.59 -4.35 -4.40
N ALA A 169 -11.08 -5.49 -4.87
CA ALA A 169 -10.18 -6.36 -4.12
C ALA A 169 -8.76 -6.20 -4.66
N ASP A 170 -7.76 -6.52 -3.84
CA ASP A 170 -6.36 -6.38 -4.21
C ASP A 170 -5.87 -7.65 -4.91
N GLY A 171 -5.37 -7.54 -6.14
CA GLY A 171 -4.75 -8.66 -6.85
C GLY A 171 -3.35 -9.06 -6.34
N THR A 172 -2.91 -8.51 -5.20
CA THR A 172 -1.62 -8.82 -4.55
C THR A 172 -1.77 -10.02 -3.61
N ALA A 173 -0.67 -10.47 -3.01
CA ALA A 173 -0.74 -11.43 -1.90
C ALA A 173 -1.12 -10.73 -0.58
N PHE A 174 -0.40 -9.64 -0.28
CA PHE A 174 -0.66 -8.77 0.86
C PHE A 174 -0.47 -7.33 0.45
N THR A 175 -1.26 -6.45 1.05
CA THR A 175 -1.08 -5.01 0.98
C THR A 175 -0.90 -4.46 2.40
N TYR A 176 0.07 -3.56 2.55
CA TYR A 176 0.42 -2.90 3.81
C TYR A 176 0.16 -1.41 3.66
N LEU A 177 -0.99 -0.95 4.15
CA LEU A 177 -1.43 0.41 4.01
C LEU A 177 -1.07 1.24 5.25
N LEU A 178 -0.24 2.27 5.02
CA LEU A 178 0.04 3.32 6.00
C LEU A 178 -0.94 4.48 5.75
N GLN A 179 -1.92 4.64 6.63
CA GLN A 179 -2.92 5.70 6.50
C GLN A 179 -2.36 7.09 6.86
N ASP A 180 -3.06 8.14 6.39
CA ASP A 180 -2.85 9.49 6.91
C ASP A 180 -3.18 9.54 8.41
N LYS A 181 -2.51 10.43 9.16
CA LYS A 181 -2.70 10.55 10.61
C LYS A 181 -4.02 11.23 10.99
N GLU A 182 -4.55 12.10 10.14
CA GLU A 182 -5.63 13.02 10.48
C GLU A 182 -6.87 12.83 9.60
N VAL A 183 -6.73 12.19 8.44
CA VAL A 183 -7.80 12.01 7.46
C VAL A 183 -8.20 10.54 7.37
N GLU A 184 -9.44 10.25 7.76
CA GLU A 184 -10.06 8.95 7.54
C GLU A 184 -10.69 8.87 6.14
N GLY A 185 -10.74 7.66 5.57
CA GLY A 185 -11.37 7.46 4.25
C GLY A 185 -11.49 6.00 3.86
N LEU A 186 -10.68 5.11 4.43
CA LEU A 186 -10.75 3.69 4.14
C LEU A 186 -12.04 3.07 4.68
N GLN A 187 -12.70 2.31 3.81
CA GLN A 187 -13.83 1.46 4.17
C GLN A 187 -13.60 0.06 3.61
N VAL A 188 -14.05 -0.94 4.35
CA VAL A 188 -14.02 -2.35 3.94
C VAL A 188 -15.44 -2.89 3.86
N LEU A 189 -15.74 -3.68 2.84
CA LEU A 189 -17.06 -4.29 2.64
C LEU A 189 -17.08 -5.65 3.33
N LYS A 190 -18.05 -5.87 4.22
CA LYS A 190 -18.30 -7.17 4.84
C LYS A 190 -19.80 -7.38 4.98
N ASP A 191 -20.29 -8.56 4.61
CA ASP A 191 -21.72 -8.92 4.71
C ASP A 191 -22.64 -7.86 4.06
N ASN A 192 -22.24 -7.34 2.89
CA ASN A 192 -22.90 -6.25 2.15
C ASN A 192 -23.02 -4.91 2.92
N GLN A 193 -22.21 -4.71 3.95
CA GLN A 193 -22.13 -3.48 4.70
C GLN A 193 -20.72 -2.90 4.68
N TRP A 194 -20.63 -1.58 4.45
CA TRP A 194 -19.37 -0.85 4.51
C TRP A 194 -19.01 -0.50 5.95
N TYR A 195 -17.82 -0.89 6.36
CA TYR A 195 -17.23 -0.60 7.67
C TYR A 195 -16.08 0.38 7.51
N ARG A 196 -16.15 1.50 8.22
CA ARG A 196 -15.05 2.46 8.32
C ARG A 196 -13.88 1.83 9.09
N VAL A 197 -12.68 1.91 8.54
CA VAL A 197 -11.45 1.54 9.25
C VAL A 197 -10.91 2.77 9.98
N PRO A 198 -10.84 2.76 11.32
CA PRO A 198 -10.33 3.91 12.07
C PRO A 198 -8.83 4.05 11.87
N VAL A 199 -8.32 5.28 11.97
CA VAL A 199 -6.87 5.54 11.98
C VAL A 199 -6.32 5.26 13.37
N ILE A 200 -5.50 4.21 13.51
CA ILE A 200 -4.68 3.98 14.70
C ILE A 200 -3.28 4.56 14.42
N PRO A 201 -2.74 5.43 15.29
CA PRO A 201 -1.41 5.98 15.11
C PRO A 201 -0.38 4.87 14.87
N GLU A 202 0.43 5.06 13.82
CA GLU A 202 1.55 4.18 13.44
C GLU A 202 1.15 2.77 12.96
N ALA A 203 -0.12 2.39 13.03
CA ALA A 203 -0.56 1.08 12.59
C ALA A 203 -0.54 0.95 11.06
N PHE A 204 -0.21 -0.25 10.59
CA PHE A 204 -0.51 -0.66 9.23
C PHE A 204 -1.89 -1.31 9.20
N VAL A 205 -2.72 -0.93 8.22
CA VAL A 205 -3.82 -1.79 7.80
C VAL A 205 -3.22 -2.81 6.85
N ILE A 206 -3.35 -4.09 7.19
CA ILE A 206 -2.89 -5.20 6.36
C ILE A 206 -4.12 -5.88 5.79
N ASN A 207 -4.17 -6.05 4.48
CA ASN A 207 -5.19 -6.85 3.82
C ASN A 207 -4.55 -8.01 3.05
N VAL A 208 -5.25 -9.13 3.07
CA VAL A 208 -5.00 -10.28 2.22
C VAL A 208 -5.58 -9.96 0.84
N GLY A 209 -4.82 -10.23 -0.20
CA GLY A 209 -5.29 -10.09 -1.58
C GLY A 209 -5.57 -11.43 -2.25
N ASP A 210 -6.10 -11.36 -3.47
CA ASP A 210 -6.64 -12.48 -4.25
C ASP A 210 -5.62 -13.60 -4.52
N GLN A 211 -4.31 -13.35 -4.40
CA GLN A 211 -3.29 -14.40 -4.61
C GLN A 211 -3.17 -15.37 -3.43
N ILE A 212 -3.59 -14.95 -2.23
CA ILE A 212 -3.48 -15.75 -1.00
C ILE A 212 -4.83 -16.38 -0.62
N GLU A 213 -5.95 -15.75 -0.99
CA GLU A 213 -7.31 -16.31 -0.80
C GLU A 213 -7.51 -17.63 -1.57
#